data_AF-A0A9X5NZH0-F1
#
_entry.id   AF-A0A9X5NZH0-F1
#
_cell.length_a   1.000
_cell.length_b   1.000
_cell.length_c   1.000
_cell.angle_alpha   90.00
_cell.angle_beta   90.00
_cell.angle_gamma   90.00
#
_symmetry.space_group_name_H-M   'P 1'
#
loop_
_entity.id
_entity.type
_entity.pdbx_description
1 polymer ?
#
loop_
_entity_poly.entity_id
_entity_poly.type
_entity_poly.pdbx_seq_one_letter_code
_entity_poly.pdbx_strand_id
1 'polypeptide(L)'
;MELNHKNEFSKEYWDSEYEQEFVDFFRKNYQLLRLNNADDFRIFIEAFYLDQCNFEIFNNELLAELTKYKVSLPISVYYYNND
;
A
#
# COMPACT_ATOMS: atom_id res chain seq x y z
N MET A 1 18.67 9.77 -3.35
CA MET A 1 18.19 8.74 -2.41
C MET A 1 16.94 8.16 -3.03
N GLU A 2 17.03 6.98 -3.64
CA GLU A 2 15.84 6.28 -4.13
C GLU A 2 15.22 5.53 -2.95
N LEU A 3 13.98 5.86 -2.66
CA LEU A 3 13.18 5.18 -1.64
C LEU A 3 12.35 4.11 -2.36
N ASN A 4 13.01 3.02 -2.78
CA ASN A 4 12.34 1.93 -3.49
C ASN A 4 11.81 0.89 -2.49
N HIS A 5 10.52 0.55 -2.61
CA HIS A 5 9.96 -0.63 -1.95
C HIS A 5 10.54 -1.88 -2.61
N LYS A 6 10.94 -2.89 -1.82
CA LYS A 6 11.72 -4.02 -2.33
C LYS A 6 10.91 -4.95 -3.24
N ASN A 7 9.60 -5.03 -2.99
CA ASN A 7 8.66 -5.84 -3.76
C ASN A 7 7.63 -4.90 -4.40
N GLU A 8 7.50 -4.95 -5.72
CA GLU A 8 6.48 -4.17 -6.43
C GLU A 8 5.09 -4.80 -6.26
N PHE A 9 5.01 -6.13 -6.24
CA PHE A 9 3.77 -6.90 -6.17
C PHE A 9 3.67 -7.72 -4.88
N SER A 10 2.45 -7.85 -4.34
CA SER A 10 2.13 -8.80 -3.27
C SER A 10 2.12 -10.25 -3.79
N LYS A 11 2.12 -11.22 -2.89
CA LYS A 11 1.78 -12.61 -3.23
C LYS A 11 0.31 -12.73 -3.67
N GLU A 12 -0.02 -13.86 -4.28
CA GLU A 12 -1.39 -14.24 -4.71
C GLU A 12 -2.40 -14.24 -3.56
N TYR A 13 -1.94 -14.50 -2.34
CA TYR A 13 -2.71 -14.46 -1.10
C TYR A 13 -2.21 -13.35 -0.19
N TRP A 14 -2.97 -13.04 0.87
CA TRP A 14 -2.62 -12.02 1.85
C TRP A 14 -1.15 -12.09 2.27
N ASP A 15 -0.45 -10.97 2.14
CA ASP A 15 0.97 -10.84 2.40
C ASP A 15 1.21 -9.78 3.47
N SER A 16 1.12 -10.21 4.73
CA SER A 16 1.28 -9.33 5.89
C SER A 16 2.67 -8.69 5.97
N GLU A 17 3.70 -9.37 5.46
CA GLU A 17 5.06 -8.84 5.41
C GLU A 17 5.14 -7.68 4.40
N TYR A 18 4.55 -7.85 3.22
CA TYR A 18 4.44 -6.80 2.20
C TYR A 18 3.71 -5.57 2.74
N GLU A 19 2.55 -5.76 3.38
CA GLU A 19 1.80 -4.68 4.02
C GLU A 19 2.60 -4.00 5.16
N GLN A 20 3.30 -4.80 5.98
CA GLN A 20 4.12 -4.28 7.07
C GLN A 20 5.25 -3.36 6.57
N GLU A 21 5.84 -3.66 5.40
CA GLU A 21 6.90 -2.84 4.80
C GLU A 21 6.43 -1.40 4.49
N PHE A 22 5.20 -1.20 4.01
CA PHE A 22 4.62 0.15 3.82
C PHE A 22 4.45 0.91 5.14
N VAL A 23 3.93 0.24 6.17
CA VAL A 23 3.78 0.86 7.50
C VAL A 23 5.15 1.25 8.06
N ASP A 24 6.14 0.39 7.90
CA ASP A 24 7.52 0.63 8.34
C ASP A 24 8.18 1.77 7.58
N PHE A 25 7.91 1.91 6.28
CA PHE A 25 8.37 3.01 5.47
C PHE A 25 7.88 4.34 6.03
N PHE A 26 6.58 4.49 6.28
CA PHE A 26 6.04 5.72 6.84
C PHE A 26 6.53 5.95 8.28
N ARG A 27 6.57 4.90 9.11
CA ARG A 27 7.11 4.98 10.48
C ARG A 27 8.53 5.54 10.52
N LYS A 28 9.40 5.09 9.61
CA LYS A 28 10.81 5.52 9.56
C LYS A 28 11.01 6.90 8.93
N ASN A 29 10.20 7.25 7.92
CA ASN A 29 10.51 8.39 7.04
C ASN A 29 9.53 9.57 7.15
N TYR A 30 8.37 9.42 7.77
CA TYR A 30 7.30 10.44 7.72
C TYR A 30 7.75 11.83 8.19
N GLN A 31 8.50 11.93 9.30
CA GLN A 31 9.03 13.22 9.76
C GLN A 31 9.96 13.87 8.74
N LEU A 32 10.86 13.09 8.15
CA LEU A 32 11.78 13.58 7.12
C LEU A 32 11.02 14.04 5.87
N LEU A 33 10.01 13.29 5.44
CA LEU A 33 9.15 13.64 4.30
C LEU A 33 8.42 14.96 4.55
N ARG A 34 7.83 15.14 5.74
CA ARG A 34 7.15 16.38 6.16
C ARG A 34 8.09 17.59 6.20
N LEU A 35 9.32 17.41 6.66
CA LEU A 35 10.34 18.47 6.66
C LEU A 35 10.76 18.90 5.25
N ASN A 36 10.53 18.05 4.25
CA ASN A 36 10.77 18.33 2.84
C ASN A 36 9.48 18.70 2.09
N ASN A 37 8.46 19.17 2.80
CA ASN A 37 7.18 19.64 2.27
C ASN A 37 6.38 18.56 1.50
N ALA A 38 6.65 17.27 1.70
CA ALA A 38 5.75 16.22 1.25
C ALA A 38 4.59 16.13 2.25
N ASP A 39 3.40 16.53 1.84
CA ASP A 39 2.19 16.60 2.67
C ASP A 39 1.01 15.78 2.13
N ASP A 40 1.12 15.25 0.90
CA ASP A 40 0.20 14.31 0.28
C ASP A 40 0.89 12.96 0.05
N PHE A 41 0.32 11.90 0.63
CA PHE A 41 0.86 10.54 0.55
C PHE A 41 -0.19 9.59 0.02
N ARG A 42 0.20 8.75 -0.95
CA ARG A 42 -0.72 7.81 -1.62
C ARG A 42 -0.03 6.47 -1.82
N ILE A 43 -0.74 5.40 -1.52
CA ILE A 43 -0.37 4.03 -1.95
C ILE A 43 -1.35 3.64 -3.05
N PHE A 44 -0.85 3.51 -4.26
CA PHE A 44 -1.64 3.05 -5.40
C PHE A 44 -1.76 1.53 -5.36
N ILE A 45 -3.00 1.04 -5.44
CA ILE A 45 -3.32 -0.37 -5.41
C ILE A 45 -3.97 -0.71 -6.74
N GLU A 46 -3.40 -1.67 -7.46
CA GLU A 46 -3.94 -2.19 -8.71
C GLU A 46 -4.34 -3.65 -8.51
N ALA A 47 -5.64 -3.92 -8.54
CA ALA A 47 -6.20 -5.25 -8.34
C ALA A 47 -6.69 -5.81 -9.68
N PHE A 48 -6.19 -6.98 -10.06
CA PHE A 48 -6.62 -7.71 -11.27
C PHE A 48 -7.44 -8.93 -10.84
N TYR A 49 -8.65 -9.11 -11.39
CA TYR A 49 -9.55 -10.19 -10.97
C TYR A 49 -10.19 -10.93 -12.15
N LEU A 50 -10.41 -12.24 -11.99
CA LEU A 50 -11.09 -13.12 -12.95
C LEU A 50 -12.55 -13.39 -12.58
N ASP A 51 -12.85 -13.57 -11.28
CA ASP A 51 -14.18 -13.94 -10.79
C ASP A 51 -14.63 -13.02 -9.64
N GLN A 52 -14.63 -13.51 -8.39
CA GLN A 52 -14.91 -12.69 -7.21
C GLN A 52 -13.64 -11.93 -6.80
N CYS A 53 -13.80 -10.64 -6.50
CA CYS A 53 -12.71 -9.76 -6.04
C CYS A 53 -12.98 -9.30 -4.61
N ASN A 54 -12.86 -10.22 -3.65
CA ASN A 54 -12.90 -9.89 -2.23
C ASN A 54 -11.46 -9.82 -1.71
N PHE A 55 -11.06 -8.67 -1.22
CA PHE A 55 -9.73 -8.48 -0.63
C PHE A 55 -9.81 -7.48 0.52
N GLU A 56 -8.91 -7.65 1.48
CA GLU A 56 -8.66 -6.70 2.55
C GLU A 56 -7.37 -5.93 2.21
N ILE A 57 -7.35 -4.63 2.48
CA ILE A 57 -6.19 -3.77 2.28
C ILE A 57 -5.67 -3.39 3.65
N PHE A 58 -4.55 -3.98 4.06
CA PHE A 58 -4.06 -3.96 5.44
C PHE A 58 -5.04 -4.61 6.40
N ASN A 59 -4.55 -5.50 7.27
CA ASN A 59 -5.34 -5.92 8.42
C ASN A 59 -5.67 -4.71 9.34
N ASN A 60 -6.62 -4.91 10.26
CA ASN A 60 -7.07 -3.87 11.18
C ASN A 60 -5.94 -3.15 11.96
N GLU A 61 -4.91 -3.88 12.39
CA GLU A 61 -3.76 -3.32 13.13
C GLU A 61 -2.88 -2.45 12.23
N LEU A 62 -2.52 -2.95 11.05
CA LEU A 62 -1.67 -2.24 10.10
C LEU A 62 -2.37 -1.02 9.50
N LEU A 63 -3.66 -1.13 9.21
CA LEU A 63 -4.47 -0.01 8.72
C LEU A 63 -4.55 1.12 9.78
N ALA A 64 -4.76 0.75 11.04
CA ALA A 64 -4.78 1.70 12.15
C ALA A 64 -3.43 2.42 12.33
N GLU A 65 -2.31 1.72 12.12
CA GLU A 65 -0.99 2.35 12.11
C GLU A 65 -0.79 3.27 10.90
N LEU A 66 -1.17 2.83 9.70
CA LEU A 66 -0.97 3.58 8.46
C LEU A 66 -1.75 4.90 8.43
N THR A 67 -2.99 4.90 8.93
CA THR A 67 -3.88 6.08 8.92
C THR A 67 -3.33 7.26 9.73
N LYS A 68 -2.42 7.02 10.69
CA LYS A 68 -1.72 8.09 11.44
C LYS A 68 -0.91 9.02 10.54
N TYR A 69 -0.50 8.54 9.37
CA TYR A 69 0.33 9.27 8.41
C TYR A 69 -0.49 9.98 7.32
N LYS A 70 -1.83 10.00 7.42
CA LYS A 70 -2.73 10.64 6.45
C LYS A 70 -2.55 10.14 5.01
N VAL A 71 -2.21 8.87 4.86
CA VAL A 71 -2.02 8.21 3.57
C VAL A 71 -3.39 7.90 2.94
N SER A 72 -3.54 8.20 1.66
CA SER A 72 -4.68 7.79 0.85
C SER A 72 -4.41 6.46 0.15
N LEU A 73 -5.45 5.66 -0.06
CA LEU A 73 -5.38 4.37 -0.73
C LEU A 73 -6.21 4.39 -2.03
N PRO A 74 -5.78 5.10 -3.08
CA PRO A 74 -6.41 5.00 -4.39
C PRO A 74 -6.31 3.56 -4.94
N ILE A 75 -7.44 3.00 -5.34
CA ILE A 75 -7.55 1.62 -5.82
C ILE A 75 -8.10 1.64 -7.24
N SER A 76 -7.39 0.98 -8.15
CA SER A 76 -7.87 0.63 -9.48
C SER A 76 -8.16 -0.87 -9.53
N VAL A 77 -9.34 -1.25 -10.02
CA VAL A 77 -9.74 -2.65 -10.17
C VAL A 77 -9.96 -2.94 -11.64
N TYR A 78 -9.25 -3.95 -12.15
CA TYR A 78 -9.29 -4.35 -13.55
C TYR A 78 -9.83 -5.77 -13.66
N TYR A 79 -10.85 -5.95 -14.50
CA TYR A 79 -11.23 -7.30 -14.93
C TYR A 79 -10.13 -7.84 -15.84
N TYR A 80 -9.50 -8.92 -15.42
CA TYR A 80 -8.50 -9.60 -16.22
C TYR A 80 -9.20 -10.61 -17.12
N ASN A 81 -9.24 -10.33 -18.42
CA ASN A 81 -9.73 -11.29 -19.42
C ASN A 81 -8.53 -11.80 -20.23
N ASN A 82 -8.40 -13.11 -20.34
CA ASN A 82 -7.29 -13.78 -21.03
C ASN A 82 -7.53 -13.99 -22.53
N ASP A 83 -8.49 -13.27 -23.12
CA ASP A 83 -8.82 -13.34 -24.56
C ASP A 83 -7.70 -12.77 -25.44
#